data_AF-A0A7T5JM92-F1
#
_entry.id   AF-A0A7T5JM92-F1
#
_cell.length_a   1.000
_cell.length_b   1.000
_cell.length_c   1.000
_cell.angle_alpha   90.00
_cell.angle_beta   90.00
_cell.angle_gamma   90.00
#
_symmetry.space_group_name_H-M   'P 1'
#
loop_
_entity.id
_entity.type
_entity.pdbx_description
1 polymer ?
#
loop_
_entity_poly.entity_id
_entity_poly.type
_entity_poly.pdbx_seq_one_letter_code
_entity_poly.pdbx_strand_id
1 'polypeptide(L)'
;MEQRIRVLVAKPGLDGHDRGALVVAQALRDEGMEVVYTGLRQTPAQIAAAAIQEDVDCIGLSCLSGAHNELFPEVVRLLREQGADDILIVGGGVIPQEDIPFLKEQGIAEVFTPGTPTRVTADYIRAHVKRKRMTLQTAPSKIAHIGIAVKSLEAALPFYTQQLGLPLIGTEEVESEQVRIAFLQIGESRIELLEPASADSPIAKFIEKRGEGIHHIAFDVDHIEDRLQQLKENGIPLIHETPKPGAHGASIAFLHPKAAGGVLFELCQYPQAEGSKEESGHE
;
A
#
# COMPACT_ATOMS: atom_id res chain seq x y z
N MET A 1 -6.76 11.67 -1.64
CA MET A 1 -8.18 11.56 -1.22
C MET A 1 -8.18 10.61 -0.05
N GLU A 2 -8.80 10.95 1.07
CA GLU A 2 -8.93 10.03 2.21
C GLU A 2 -9.69 8.78 1.72
N GLN A 3 -9.12 7.58 1.89
CA GLN A 3 -9.81 6.34 1.49
C GLN A 3 -11.15 6.26 2.22
N ARG A 4 -12.23 6.07 1.47
CA ARG A 4 -13.58 5.94 2.03
C ARG A 4 -13.71 4.56 2.63
N ILE A 5 -14.38 4.48 3.78
CA ILE A 5 -14.73 3.19 4.39
C ILE A 5 -15.57 2.41 3.39
N ARG A 6 -15.12 1.21 3.02
CA ARG A 6 -15.84 0.27 2.14
C ARG A 6 -16.64 -0.69 3.01
N VAL A 7 -17.95 -0.73 2.79
CA VAL A 7 -18.88 -1.57 3.56
C VAL A 7 -19.59 -2.54 2.63
N LEU A 8 -19.48 -3.84 2.91
CA LEU A 8 -20.28 -4.86 2.26
C LEU A 8 -21.56 -5.10 3.07
N VAL A 9 -22.71 -4.84 2.48
CA VAL A 9 -24.01 -5.15 3.08
C VAL A 9 -24.54 -6.45 2.47
N ALA A 10 -24.75 -7.45 3.32
CA ALA A 10 -25.14 -8.78 2.89
C ALA A 10 -26.32 -9.37 3.66
N LYS A 11 -27.02 -10.28 2.99
CA LYS A 11 -28.11 -11.08 3.56
C LYS A 11 -27.81 -12.57 3.40
N PRO A 12 -27.39 -13.24 4.49
CA PRO A 12 -27.04 -14.64 4.41
C PRO A 12 -28.27 -15.55 4.34
N GLY A 13 -28.09 -16.74 3.74
CA GLY A 13 -29.06 -17.83 3.79
C GLY A 13 -30.19 -17.69 2.77
N LEU A 14 -31.42 -18.02 3.15
CA LEU A 14 -32.61 -17.95 2.27
C LEU A 14 -33.49 -16.71 2.53
N ASP A 15 -32.98 -15.74 3.29
CA ASP A 15 -33.73 -14.57 3.69
C ASP A 15 -34.04 -13.64 2.49
N GLY A 16 -35.33 -13.53 2.17
CA GLY A 16 -35.83 -12.70 1.06
C GLY A 16 -36.13 -11.25 1.43
N HIS A 17 -35.92 -10.82 2.67
CA HIS A 17 -36.36 -9.50 3.14
C HIS A 17 -35.27 -8.44 2.97
N ASP A 18 -35.26 -7.73 1.85
CA ASP A 18 -34.20 -6.77 1.49
C ASP A 18 -34.37 -5.37 2.10
N ARG A 19 -35.60 -4.94 2.40
CA ARG A 19 -35.91 -3.53 2.74
C ARG A 19 -34.99 -2.94 3.82
N GLY A 20 -34.76 -3.68 4.91
CA GLY A 20 -33.87 -3.20 5.99
C GLY A 20 -32.43 -3.03 5.53
N ALA A 21 -31.89 -4.01 4.79
CA ALA A 21 -30.54 -3.96 4.26
C ALA A 21 -30.36 -2.82 3.23
N LEU A 22 -31.35 -2.59 2.37
CA LEU A 22 -31.32 -1.51 1.38
C LEU A 22 -31.36 -0.12 2.04
N VAL A 23 -32.18 0.06 3.09
CA VAL A 23 -32.23 1.32 3.85
C VAL A 23 -30.89 1.62 4.52
N VAL A 24 -30.28 0.61 5.14
CA VAL A 24 -28.94 0.77 5.75
C VAL A 24 -27.88 1.04 4.68
N ALA A 25 -27.88 0.30 3.57
CA ALA A 25 -26.93 0.50 2.49
C ALA A 25 -27.02 1.91 1.89
N GLN A 26 -28.23 2.44 1.70
CA GLN A 26 -28.43 3.81 1.22
C GLN A 26 -27.94 4.83 2.26
N ALA A 27 -28.30 4.67 3.53
CA ALA A 27 -27.89 5.60 4.57
C ALA A 27 -26.37 5.63 4.77
N LEU A 28 -25.67 4.48 4.68
CA LEU A 28 -24.20 4.44 4.75
C LEU A 28 -23.55 5.17 3.56
N ARG A 29 -24.13 5.09 2.36
CA ARG A 29 -23.69 5.89 1.20
C ARG A 29 -23.90 7.39 1.43
N ASP A 30 -25.04 7.78 1.96
CA ASP A 30 -25.36 9.19 2.28
C ASP A 30 -24.38 9.75 3.33
N GLU A 31 -23.86 8.88 4.22
CA GLU A 31 -22.83 9.16 5.20
C GLU A 31 -21.39 9.12 4.64
N GLY A 32 -21.24 8.98 3.32
CA GLY A 32 -19.96 9.10 2.60
C GLY A 32 -19.15 7.81 2.46
N MET A 33 -19.70 6.66 2.87
CA MET A 33 -19.07 5.35 2.72
C MET A 33 -19.27 4.80 1.31
N GLU A 34 -18.33 3.98 0.85
CA GLU A 34 -18.52 3.17 -0.36
C GLU A 34 -19.24 1.88 0.04
N VAL A 35 -20.34 1.54 -0.65
CA VAL A 35 -21.21 0.43 -0.22
C VAL A 35 -21.47 -0.56 -1.34
N VAL A 36 -20.99 -1.78 -1.12
CA VAL A 36 -21.25 -2.96 -1.95
C VAL A 36 -22.45 -3.71 -1.36
N TYR A 37 -23.51 -3.90 -2.15
CA TYR A 37 -24.66 -4.71 -1.72
C TYR A 37 -24.64 -6.03 -2.48
N THR A 38 -24.55 -7.15 -1.76
CA THR A 38 -24.40 -8.48 -2.37
C THR A 38 -25.69 -9.04 -2.97
N GLY A 39 -26.82 -8.36 -2.76
CA GLY A 39 -28.13 -8.93 -3.08
C GLY A 39 -28.59 -9.96 -2.05
N LEU A 40 -29.67 -10.64 -2.41
CA LEU A 40 -30.34 -11.63 -1.56
C LEU A 40 -29.67 -13.00 -1.66
N ARG A 41 -29.94 -13.82 -0.64
CA ARG A 41 -29.68 -15.26 -0.60
C ARG A 41 -28.23 -15.68 -0.83
N GLN A 42 -27.29 -14.98 -0.20
CA GLN A 42 -25.88 -15.32 -0.30
C GLN A 42 -25.50 -16.36 0.75
N THR A 43 -24.65 -17.32 0.40
CA THR A 43 -24.08 -18.23 1.41
C THR A 43 -23.01 -17.51 2.23
N PRO A 44 -22.71 -17.96 3.47
CA PRO A 44 -21.60 -17.40 4.24
C PRO A 44 -20.27 -17.39 3.49
N ALA A 45 -19.98 -18.43 2.71
CA ALA A 45 -18.78 -18.51 1.87
C ALA A 45 -18.76 -17.45 0.75
N GLN A 46 -19.89 -17.20 0.09
CA GLN A 46 -19.98 -16.14 -0.92
C GLN A 46 -19.77 -14.75 -0.30
N ILE A 47 -20.32 -14.52 0.90
CA ILE A 47 -20.16 -13.25 1.61
C ILE A 47 -18.70 -13.04 2.00
N ALA A 48 -18.04 -14.05 2.59
CA ALA A 48 -16.63 -13.95 2.97
C ALA A 48 -15.73 -13.72 1.75
N ALA A 49 -15.94 -14.47 0.67
CA ALA A 49 -15.19 -14.32 -0.58
C ALA A 49 -15.38 -12.93 -1.20
N ALA A 50 -16.62 -12.43 -1.25
CA ALA A 50 -16.91 -11.10 -1.76
C ALA A 50 -16.28 -10.00 -0.89
N ALA A 51 -16.32 -10.14 0.44
CA ALA A 51 -15.71 -9.16 1.35
C ALA A 51 -14.19 -9.04 1.15
N ILE A 52 -13.51 -10.18 0.97
CA ILE A 52 -12.07 -10.20 0.72
C ILE A 52 -11.74 -9.67 -0.68
N GLN A 53 -12.48 -10.10 -1.69
CA GLN A 53 -12.27 -9.66 -3.07
C GLN A 53 -12.50 -8.15 -3.25
N GLU A 54 -13.51 -7.63 -2.56
CA GLU A 54 -13.84 -6.21 -2.57
C GLU A 54 -13.02 -5.39 -1.58
N ASP A 55 -12.09 -6.00 -0.84
CA ASP A 55 -11.22 -5.33 0.15
C ASP A 55 -12.01 -4.38 1.08
N VAL A 56 -13.05 -4.91 1.74
CA VAL A 56 -13.94 -4.09 2.58
C VAL A 56 -13.44 -3.93 4.01
N ASP A 57 -13.65 -2.75 4.58
CA ASP A 57 -13.33 -2.48 5.99
C ASP A 57 -14.38 -3.06 6.94
N CYS A 58 -15.62 -3.23 6.46
CA CYS A 58 -16.75 -3.65 7.27
C CYS A 58 -17.74 -4.53 6.49
N ILE A 59 -18.34 -5.50 7.18
CA ILE A 59 -19.49 -6.28 6.70
C ILE A 59 -20.70 -5.98 7.59
N GLY A 60 -21.80 -5.55 6.98
CA GLY A 60 -23.11 -5.45 7.61
C GLY A 60 -23.99 -6.64 7.25
N LEU A 61 -24.23 -7.55 8.20
CA LEU A 61 -25.09 -8.72 8.01
C LEU A 61 -26.52 -8.42 8.45
N SER A 62 -27.49 -8.69 7.58
CA SER A 62 -28.92 -8.48 7.89
C SER A 62 -29.71 -9.79 7.88
N CYS A 63 -30.44 -10.08 8.95
CA CYS A 63 -31.29 -11.27 9.08
C CYS A 63 -32.70 -10.95 9.61
N LEU A 64 -33.71 -11.51 8.96
CA LEU A 64 -35.11 -11.57 9.40
C LEU A 64 -35.61 -13.01 9.54
N SER A 65 -34.93 -13.99 8.96
CA SER A 65 -35.36 -15.40 8.93
C SER A 65 -35.13 -16.15 10.25
N GLY A 66 -34.53 -15.52 11.27
CA GLY A 66 -34.20 -16.15 12.55
C GLY A 66 -32.96 -17.06 12.51
N ALA A 67 -32.24 -17.10 11.38
CA ALA A 67 -31.05 -17.93 11.21
C ALA A 67 -29.73 -17.23 11.61
N HIS A 68 -29.81 -16.08 12.30
CA HIS A 68 -28.64 -15.26 12.66
C HIS A 68 -27.65 -16.01 13.55
N ASN A 69 -28.11 -16.85 14.49
CA ASN A 69 -27.24 -17.61 15.38
C ASN A 69 -26.41 -18.69 14.66
N GLU A 70 -26.78 -19.08 13.45
CA GLU A 70 -26.01 -20.04 12.65
C GLU A 70 -25.18 -19.31 11.58
N LEU A 71 -25.82 -18.41 10.84
CA LEU A 71 -25.24 -17.80 9.65
C LEU A 71 -24.22 -16.72 9.95
N PHE A 72 -24.40 -15.92 11.00
CA PHE A 72 -23.46 -14.84 11.33
C PHE A 72 -22.13 -15.40 11.84
N PRO A 73 -22.10 -16.34 12.81
CA PRO A 73 -20.86 -16.96 13.26
C PRO A 73 -20.10 -17.67 12.13
N GLU A 74 -20.82 -18.28 11.19
CA GLU A 74 -20.21 -18.96 10.06
C GLU A 74 -19.45 -18.00 9.12
N VAL A 75 -20.01 -16.79 8.87
CA VAL A 75 -19.26 -15.74 8.13
C VAL A 75 -18.00 -15.35 8.88
N VAL A 76 -18.08 -15.14 10.20
CA VAL A 76 -16.91 -14.79 11.03
C VAL A 76 -15.85 -15.88 10.96
N ARG A 77 -16.24 -17.15 11.08
CA ARG A 77 -15.32 -18.30 11.00
C ARG A 77 -14.58 -18.34 9.66
N LEU A 78 -15.31 -18.22 8.56
CA LEU A 78 -14.74 -18.28 7.20
C LEU A 78 -13.78 -17.12 6.89
N LEU A 79 -14.02 -15.93 7.44
CA LEU A 79 -13.11 -14.80 7.31
C LEU A 79 -11.82 -15.04 8.11
N ARG A 80 -11.93 -15.55 9.35
CA ARG A 80 -10.76 -15.90 10.17
C ARG A 80 -9.89 -16.97 9.52
N GLU A 81 -10.51 -18.00 8.94
CA GLU A 81 -9.78 -19.06 8.21
C GLU A 81 -9.01 -18.53 7.00
N GLN A 82 -9.44 -17.41 6.43
CA GLN A 82 -8.80 -16.75 5.30
C GLN A 82 -7.89 -15.59 5.72
N GLY A 83 -7.64 -15.39 7.02
CA GLY A 83 -6.76 -14.35 7.54
C GLY A 83 -7.31 -12.93 7.44
N ALA A 84 -8.64 -12.77 7.37
CA ALA A 84 -9.34 -11.48 7.26
C ALA A 84 -10.02 -11.08 8.59
N ASP A 85 -9.33 -11.24 9.73
CA ASP A 85 -9.82 -10.91 11.07
C ASP A 85 -9.77 -9.39 11.40
N ASP A 86 -9.27 -8.59 10.46
CA ASP A 86 -9.26 -7.13 10.52
C ASP A 86 -10.60 -6.51 10.09
N ILE A 87 -11.40 -7.21 9.28
CA ILE A 87 -12.70 -6.74 8.79
C ILE A 87 -13.70 -6.64 9.95
N LEU A 88 -14.27 -5.46 10.18
CA LEU A 88 -15.32 -5.24 11.18
C LEU A 88 -16.63 -5.93 10.75
N ILE A 89 -17.29 -6.66 11.63
CA ILE A 89 -18.58 -7.31 11.30
C ILE A 89 -19.65 -6.77 12.24
N VAL A 90 -20.72 -6.20 11.68
CA VAL A 90 -21.91 -5.74 12.43
C VAL A 90 -23.15 -6.50 11.98
N GLY A 91 -24.06 -6.75 12.90
CA GLY A 91 -25.32 -7.44 12.66
C GLY A 91 -26.51 -6.49 12.65
N GLY A 92 -27.60 -6.88 11.99
CA GLY A 92 -28.86 -6.16 12.05
C GLY A 92 -30.05 -6.97 11.56
N GLY A 93 -31.24 -6.39 11.72
CA GLY A 93 -32.52 -7.04 11.44
C GLY A 93 -33.30 -7.36 12.71
N VAL A 94 -34.33 -8.21 12.62
CA VAL A 94 -35.17 -8.56 13.77
C VAL A 94 -34.48 -9.70 14.52
N ILE A 95 -33.57 -9.31 15.42
CA ILE A 95 -32.78 -10.23 16.24
C ILE A 95 -33.29 -10.13 17.70
N PRO A 96 -33.70 -11.25 18.33
CA PRO A 96 -34.08 -11.28 19.74
C PRO A 96 -32.97 -10.76 20.66
N GLN A 97 -33.35 -10.03 21.72
CA GLN A 97 -32.37 -9.44 22.66
C GLN A 97 -31.53 -10.50 23.38
N GLU A 98 -32.09 -11.70 23.60
CA GLU A 98 -31.40 -12.85 24.19
C GLU A 98 -30.30 -13.45 23.29
N ASP A 99 -30.38 -13.25 21.98
CA ASP A 99 -29.40 -13.77 21.01
C ASP A 99 -28.19 -12.85 20.83
N ILE A 100 -28.34 -11.55 21.11
CA ILE A 100 -27.29 -10.54 20.90
C ILE A 100 -26.00 -10.87 21.68
N PRO A 101 -26.03 -11.26 22.97
CA PRO A 101 -24.83 -11.64 23.69
C PRO A 101 -24.05 -12.77 23.01
N PHE A 102 -24.75 -13.81 22.55
CA PHE A 102 -24.13 -14.92 21.83
C PHE A 102 -23.47 -14.44 20.53
N LEU A 103 -24.16 -13.63 19.72
CA LEU A 103 -23.60 -13.09 18.48
C LEU A 103 -22.33 -12.25 18.74
N LYS A 104 -22.32 -11.46 19.82
CA LYS A 104 -21.15 -10.70 20.24
C LYS A 104 -19.96 -11.58 20.61
N GLU A 105 -20.19 -12.65 21.36
CA GLU A 105 -19.17 -13.65 21.69
C GLU A 105 -18.61 -14.34 20.43
N GLN A 106 -19.43 -14.54 19.40
CA GLN A 106 -19.01 -15.14 18.14
C GLN A 106 -18.22 -14.19 17.22
N GLY A 107 -18.07 -12.91 17.57
CA GLY A 107 -17.27 -11.94 16.82
C GLY A 107 -18.07 -10.91 16.02
N ILE A 108 -19.38 -10.81 16.25
CA ILE A 108 -20.17 -9.66 15.75
C ILE A 108 -19.93 -8.48 16.68
N ALA A 109 -19.37 -7.40 16.17
CA ALA A 109 -18.95 -6.26 16.98
C ALA A 109 -20.15 -5.53 17.63
N GLU A 110 -21.24 -5.34 16.88
CA GLU A 110 -22.47 -4.73 17.39
C GLU A 110 -23.69 -5.19 16.58
N VAL A 111 -24.86 -5.19 17.21
CA VAL A 111 -26.15 -5.56 16.59
C VAL A 111 -27.12 -4.38 16.63
N PHE A 112 -27.59 -3.95 15.44
CA PHE A 112 -28.54 -2.86 15.26
C PHE A 112 -29.93 -3.39 14.91
N THR A 113 -30.85 -3.32 15.87
CA THR A 113 -32.23 -3.80 15.74
C THR A 113 -33.17 -2.72 15.18
N PRO A 114 -34.42 -3.04 14.76
CA PRO A 114 -35.32 -2.07 14.16
C PRO A 114 -35.56 -0.87 15.08
N GLY A 115 -35.60 0.33 14.48
CA GLY A 115 -35.72 1.60 15.21
C GLY A 115 -34.37 2.24 15.56
N THR A 116 -33.26 1.53 15.42
CA THR A 116 -31.92 2.13 15.50
C THR A 116 -31.77 3.21 14.40
N PRO A 117 -31.43 4.47 14.74
CA PRO A 117 -31.13 5.47 13.73
C PRO A 117 -29.93 5.06 12.89
N THR A 118 -30.04 5.14 11.56
CA THR A 118 -28.98 4.70 10.64
C THR A 118 -27.64 5.40 10.88
N ARG A 119 -27.68 6.67 11.32
CA ARG A 119 -26.49 7.43 11.71
C ARG A 119 -25.71 6.79 12.86
N VAL A 120 -26.39 6.14 13.81
CA VAL A 120 -25.73 5.42 14.92
C VAL A 120 -24.91 4.26 14.36
N THR A 121 -25.44 3.53 13.38
CA THR A 121 -24.69 2.48 12.68
C THR A 121 -23.47 3.05 11.96
N ALA A 122 -23.62 4.16 11.23
CA ALA A 122 -22.51 4.81 10.53
C ALA A 122 -21.41 5.31 11.50
N ASP A 123 -21.80 5.95 12.59
CA ASP A 123 -20.89 6.47 13.61
C ASP A 123 -20.16 5.32 14.32
N TYR A 124 -20.86 4.22 14.62
CA TYR A 124 -20.22 3.02 15.17
C TYR A 124 -19.18 2.45 14.22
N ILE A 125 -19.52 2.27 12.94
CA ILE A 125 -18.58 1.77 11.93
C ILE A 125 -17.34 2.67 11.87
N ARG A 126 -17.50 4.00 11.76
CA ARG A 126 -16.38 4.94 11.75
C ARG A 126 -15.45 4.81 12.97
N ALA A 127 -16.02 4.56 14.14
CA ALA A 127 -15.27 4.47 15.38
C ALA A 127 -14.55 3.12 15.56
N HIS A 128 -15.02 2.05 14.90
CA HIS A 128 -14.58 0.68 15.18
C HIS A 128 -13.93 -0.05 14.01
N VAL A 129 -14.01 0.49 12.78
CA VAL A 129 -13.19 -0.06 11.69
C VAL A 129 -11.73 0.10 12.08
N LYS A 130 -11.01 -1.02 12.07
CA LYS A 130 -9.54 -0.98 12.06
C LYS A 130 -9.21 -0.38 10.70
N ARG A 131 -9.09 0.94 10.59
CA ARG A 131 -8.49 1.53 9.39
C ARG A 131 -7.22 0.72 9.17
N LYS A 132 -7.08 0.11 8.00
CA LYS A 132 -5.76 -0.20 7.48
C LYS A 132 -5.05 1.14 7.48
N ARG A 133 -4.41 1.49 8.60
CA ARG A 133 -3.28 2.39 8.60
C ARG A 133 -2.44 1.73 7.54
N MET A 134 -2.32 2.35 6.36
CA MET A 134 -1.19 2.09 5.50
C MET A 134 -0.03 2.01 6.47
N THR A 135 0.48 0.80 6.66
CA THR A 135 1.55 0.53 7.60
C THR A 135 2.55 1.63 7.30
N LEU A 136 2.99 2.37 8.32
CA LEU A 136 4.16 3.23 8.14
C LEU A 136 5.17 2.29 7.52
N GLN A 137 5.45 2.49 6.23
CA GLN A 137 6.39 1.59 5.61
C GLN A 137 7.66 1.73 6.42
N THR A 138 8.32 0.60 6.60
CA THR A 138 9.61 0.54 7.29
C THR A 138 10.48 1.68 6.80
N ALA A 139 11.25 2.28 7.71
CA ALA A 139 12.21 3.28 7.28
C ALA A 139 13.07 2.67 6.16
N PRO A 140 13.46 3.45 5.13
CA PRO A 140 14.37 2.94 4.13
C PRO A 140 15.59 2.28 4.78
N SER A 141 15.99 1.13 4.25
CA SER A 141 16.95 0.26 4.92
C SER A 141 18.34 0.87 4.96
N LYS A 142 18.72 1.60 3.90
CA LYS A 142 19.99 2.30 3.76
C LYS A 142 19.96 3.37 2.66
N ILE A 143 21.04 4.14 2.57
CA ILE A 143 21.36 4.87 1.34
C ILE A 143 21.84 3.85 0.31
N ALA A 144 21.12 3.74 -0.80
CA ALA A 144 21.51 2.88 -1.92
C ALA A 144 22.72 3.47 -2.63
N HIS A 145 22.58 4.71 -3.11
CA HIS A 145 23.62 5.44 -3.81
C HIS A 145 23.47 6.96 -3.72
N ILE A 146 24.54 7.65 -4.05
CA ILE A 146 24.55 9.10 -4.31
C ILE A 146 24.93 9.29 -5.78
N GLY A 147 24.02 9.87 -6.55
CA GLY A 147 24.24 10.22 -7.95
C GLY A 147 24.98 11.54 -8.08
N ILE A 148 26.09 11.55 -8.83
CA ILE A 148 26.91 12.74 -9.08
C ILE A 148 26.98 12.96 -10.60
N ALA A 149 26.43 14.08 -11.06
CA ALA A 149 26.47 14.47 -12.46
C ALA A 149 27.88 14.95 -12.85
N VAL A 150 28.43 14.35 -13.89
CA VAL A 150 29.73 14.70 -14.48
C VAL A 150 29.60 14.85 -16.00
N LYS A 151 30.45 15.68 -16.60
CA LYS A 151 30.48 15.87 -18.05
C LYS A 151 31.16 14.71 -18.77
N SER A 152 32.11 14.06 -18.10
CA SER A 152 32.90 12.96 -18.64
C SER A 152 33.34 12.00 -17.54
N LEU A 153 32.96 10.74 -17.64
CA LEU A 153 33.45 9.65 -16.79
C LEU A 153 34.96 9.50 -16.96
N GLU A 154 35.46 9.57 -18.19
CA GLU A 154 36.90 9.46 -18.48
C GLU A 154 37.72 10.49 -17.70
N ALA A 155 37.24 11.75 -17.66
CA ALA A 155 37.91 12.82 -16.91
C ALA A 155 37.71 12.71 -15.39
N ALA A 156 36.54 12.27 -14.93
CA ALA A 156 36.19 12.23 -13.52
C ALA A 156 36.74 11.01 -12.78
N LEU A 157 36.73 9.83 -13.39
CA LEU A 157 37.10 8.56 -12.76
C LEU A 157 38.48 8.54 -12.09
N PRO A 158 39.55 9.14 -12.66
CA PRO A 158 40.86 9.16 -12.01
C PRO A 158 40.84 9.80 -10.61
N PHE A 159 40.02 10.83 -10.40
CA PHE A 159 39.87 11.43 -9.07
C PHE A 159 39.29 10.43 -8.07
N TYR A 160 38.16 9.81 -8.41
CA TYR A 160 37.49 8.88 -7.48
C TYR A 160 38.28 7.58 -7.26
N THR A 161 38.89 7.04 -8.31
CA THR A 161 39.59 5.74 -8.23
C THR A 161 41.01 5.87 -7.70
N GLN A 162 41.77 6.89 -8.12
CA GLN A 162 43.19 7.00 -7.78
C GLN A 162 43.45 7.93 -6.60
N GLN A 163 42.68 9.03 -6.47
CA GLN A 163 42.89 10.00 -5.39
C GLN A 163 42.08 9.62 -4.14
N LEU A 164 40.83 9.17 -4.32
CA LEU A 164 39.98 8.71 -3.22
C LEU A 164 40.07 7.20 -2.95
N GLY A 165 40.61 6.42 -3.90
CA GLY A 165 40.79 4.98 -3.72
C GLY A 165 39.50 4.15 -3.82
N LEU A 166 38.43 4.69 -4.39
CA LEU A 166 37.15 3.98 -4.49
C LEU A 166 37.18 2.91 -5.61
N PRO A 167 36.82 1.65 -5.32
CA PRO A 167 36.77 0.61 -6.33
C PRO A 167 35.66 0.87 -7.35
N LEU A 168 36.04 0.92 -8.64
CA LEU A 168 35.08 0.88 -9.76
C LEU A 168 34.57 -0.56 -9.92
N ILE A 169 33.27 -0.77 -9.70
CA ILE A 169 32.66 -2.11 -9.77
C ILE A 169 31.98 -2.39 -11.12
N GLY A 170 31.78 -1.35 -11.95
CA GLY A 170 31.26 -1.53 -13.30
C GLY A 170 30.79 -0.22 -13.93
N THR A 171 30.36 -0.33 -15.18
CA THR A 171 29.69 0.74 -15.92
C THR A 171 28.49 0.19 -16.66
N GLU A 172 27.41 0.96 -16.75
CA GLU A 172 26.18 0.59 -17.44
C GLU A 172 25.64 1.80 -18.21
N GLU A 173 25.00 1.57 -19.35
CA GLU A 173 24.28 2.60 -20.09
C GLU A 173 22.78 2.35 -19.93
N VAL A 174 22.07 3.31 -19.36
CA VAL A 174 20.64 3.21 -19.09
C VAL A 174 19.91 4.05 -20.15
N GLU A 175 19.50 3.39 -21.23
CA GLU A 175 18.92 4.04 -22.41
C GLU A 175 17.65 4.85 -22.09
N SER A 176 16.79 4.34 -21.20
CA SER A 176 15.57 5.04 -20.74
C SER A 176 15.86 6.39 -20.10
N GLU A 177 17.02 6.54 -19.48
CA GLU A 177 17.46 7.77 -18.81
C GLU A 177 18.49 8.56 -19.63
N GLN A 178 18.94 8.02 -20.77
CA GLN A 178 19.97 8.60 -21.63
C GLN A 178 21.23 8.98 -20.83
N VAL A 179 21.70 8.06 -20.00
CA VAL A 179 22.84 8.26 -19.09
C VAL A 179 23.76 7.06 -19.10
N ARG A 180 25.07 7.33 -19.05
CA ARG A 180 26.10 6.35 -18.76
C ARG A 180 26.53 6.49 -17.31
N ILE A 181 26.54 5.37 -16.60
CA ILE A 181 26.76 5.31 -15.16
C ILE A 181 28.06 4.56 -14.88
N ALA A 182 28.90 5.10 -14.01
CA ALA A 182 30.00 4.36 -13.39
C ALA A 182 29.71 4.16 -11.90
N PHE A 183 29.80 2.92 -11.43
CA PHE A 183 29.47 2.54 -10.06
C PHE A 183 30.76 2.40 -9.24
N LEU A 184 30.88 3.17 -8.17
CA LEU A 184 32.01 3.16 -7.25
C LEU A 184 31.54 2.68 -5.88
N GLN A 185 32.15 1.60 -5.37
CA GLN A 185 31.74 1.00 -4.09
C GLN A 185 32.24 1.81 -2.89
N ILE A 186 31.37 2.05 -1.89
CA ILE A 186 31.74 2.65 -0.60
C ILE A 186 30.91 2.03 0.54
N GLY A 187 31.53 1.15 1.33
CA GLY A 187 30.82 0.44 2.40
C GLY A 187 29.65 -0.37 1.84
N GLU A 188 28.42 -0.09 2.31
CA GLU A 188 27.18 -0.72 1.87
C GLU A 188 26.42 0.06 0.77
N SER A 189 26.93 1.23 0.41
CA SER A 189 26.37 2.18 -0.56
C SER A 189 27.28 2.32 -1.79
N ARG A 190 26.83 3.11 -2.77
CA ARG A 190 27.61 3.45 -3.96
C ARG A 190 27.67 4.96 -4.22
N ILE A 191 28.73 5.37 -4.89
CA ILE A 191 28.74 6.63 -5.65
C ILE A 191 28.49 6.27 -7.10
N GLU A 192 27.51 6.92 -7.72
CA GLU A 192 27.17 6.72 -9.13
C GLU A 192 27.52 7.99 -9.90
N LEU A 193 28.56 7.91 -10.75
CA LEU A 193 28.91 9.01 -11.65
C LEU A 193 28.02 8.93 -12.88
N LEU A 194 27.35 10.04 -13.19
CA LEU A 194 26.32 10.12 -14.23
C LEU A 194 26.84 11.01 -15.36
N GLU A 195 27.20 10.40 -16.49
CA GLU A 195 27.55 11.10 -17.73
C GLU A 195 26.34 11.12 -18.67
N PRO A 196 25.96 12.29 -19.20
CA PRO A 196 24.85 12.37 -20.15
C PRO A 196 25.20 11.68 -21.47
N ALA A 197 24.36 10.74 -21.92
CA ALA A 197 24.51 10.09 -23.22
C ALA A 197 24.00 10.97 -24.38
N SER A 198 23.23 12.01 -24.07
CA SER A 198 22.73 13.00 -25.05
C SER A 198 22.61 14.40 -24.43
N ALA A 199 22.57 15.42 -25.28
CA ALA A 199 22.33 16.81 -24.86
C ALA A 199 20.91 17.05 -24.30
N ASP A 200 19.96 16.17 -24.63
CA ASP A 200 18.57 16.27 -24.18
C ASP A 200 18.30 15.52 -22.87
N SER A 201 19.28 14.75 -22.39
CA SER A 201 19.17 13.97 -21.15
C SER A 201 18.91 14.86 -19.92
N PRO A 202 18.22 14.34 -18.88
CA PRO A 202 18.02 15.06 -17.62
C PRO A 202 19.33 15.54 -16.98
N ILE A 203 20.39 14.72 -17.08
CA ILE A 203 21.72 15.02 -16.54
C ILE A 203 22.38 16.18 -17.30
N ALA A 204 22.29 16.22 -18.64
CA ALA A 204 22.81 17.34 -19.41
C ALA A 204 22.15 18.67 -19.01
N LYS A 205 20.82 18.66 -18.86
CA LYS A 205 20.03 19.83 -18.41
C LYS A 205 20.37 20.25 -16.98
N PHE A 206 20.70 19.30 -16.10
CA PHE A 206 21.18 19.61 -14.75
C PHE A 206 22.53 20.32 -14.80
N ILE A 207 23.51 19.74 -15.52
CA ILE A 207 24.87 20.29 -15.63
C ILE A 207 24.85 21.68 -16.25
N GLU A 208 24.03 21.92 -17.27
CA GLU A 208 23.88 23.25 -17.88
C GLU A 208 23.40 24.30 -16.88
N LYS A 209 22.47 23.94 -15.99
CA LYS A 209 21.83 24.87 -15.04
C LYS A 209 22.59 25.03 -13.72
N ARG A 210 23.36 24.02 -13.31
CA ARG A 210 23.93 23.90 -11.95
C ARG A 210 25.42 23.61 -11.93
N GLY A 211 26.01 23.21 -13.06
CA GLY A 211 27.36 22.63 -13.10
C GLY A 211 27.36 21.15 -12.70
N GLU A 212 28.56 20.56 -12.70
CA GLU A 212 28.78 19.21 -12.19
C GLU A 212 28.62 19.18 -10.66
N GLY A 213 28.20 18.05 -10.11
CA GLY A 213 27.99 17.91 -8.67
C GLY A 213 26.92 16.88 -8.30
N ILE A 214 26.59 16.81 -7.01
CA ILE A 214 25.58 15.87 -6.49
C ILE A 214 24.23 16.19 -7.13
N HIS A 215 23.64 15.17 -7.76
CA HIS A 215 22.36 15.25 -8.46
C HIS A 215 21.20 14.75 -7.60
N HIS A 216 21.36 13.58 -6.97
CA HIS A 216 20.30 12.95 -6.17
C HIS A 216 20.88 12.06 -5.06
N ILE A 217 20.03 11.72 -4.09
CA ILE A 217 20.30 10.72 -3.06
C ILE A 217 19.24 9.62 -3.20
N ALA A 218 19.68 8.37 -3.25
CA ALA A 218 18.81 7.21 -3.39
C ALA A 218 18.70 6.42 -2.10
N PHE A 219 17.49 6.01 -1.77
CA PHE A 219 17.19 5.16 -0.63
C PHE A 219 16.71 3.78 -1.08
N ASP A 220 17.25 2.76 -0.42
CA ASP A 220 16.84 1.36 -0.60
C ASP A 220 15.53 1.12 0.18
N VAL A 221 14.49 0.68 -0.52
CA VAL A 221 13.15 0.49 0.03
C VAL A 221 12.54 -0.83 -0.38
N ASP A 222 11.74 -1.38 0.53
CA ASP A 222 10.80 -2.45 0.23
C ASP A 222 9.45 -1.88 -0.24
N HIS A 223 8.74 -2.67 -1.05
CA HIS A 223 7.39 -2.39 -1.54
C HIS A 223 7.22 -0.97 -2.11
N ILE A 224 7.99 -0.64 -3.15
CA ILE A 224 8.06 0.69 -3.76
C ILE A 224 6.70 1.17 -4.27
N GLU A 225 5.84 0.29 -4.81
CA GLU A 225 4.49 0.65 -5.23
C GLU A 225 3.65 1.18 -4.06
N ASP A 226 3.62 0.44 -2.95
CA ASP A 226 2.91 0.85 -1.74
C ASP A 226 3.48 2.16 -1.18
N ARG A 227 4.78 2.41 -1.36
CA ARG A 227 5.47 3.64 -0.90
C ARG A 227 5.01 4.84 -1.65
N LEU A 228 4.98 4.72 -2.98
CA LEU A 228 4.55 5.79 -3.86
C LEU A 228 3.08 6.10 -3.63
N GLN A 229 2.24 5.08 -3.43
CA GLN A 229 0.85 5.27 -3.08
C GLN A 229 0.70 6.03 -1.76
N GLN A 230 1.45 5.65 -0.72
CA GLN A 230 1.41 6.33 0.57
C GLN A 230 1.85 7.79 0.47
N LEU A 231 2.96 8.06 -0.21
CA LEU A 231 3.47 9.41 -0.42
C LEU A 231 2.45 10.27 -1.18
N LYS A 232 1.82 9.71 -2.23
CA LYS A 232 0.78 10.38 -3.00
C LYS A 232 -0.47 10.68 -2.16
N GLU A 233 -0.93 9.74 -1.34
CA GLU A 233 -2.07 9.93 -0.45
C GLU A 233 -1.80 11.00 0.62
N ASN A 234 -0.56 11.08 1.10
CA ASN A 234 -0.08 12.13 2.00
C ASN A 234 0.17 13.49 1.31
N GLY A 235 -0.11 13.60 0.00
CA GLY A 235 0.03 14.83 -0.76
C GLY A 235 1.48 15.21 -1.06
N ILE A 236 2.43 14.26 -0.97
CA ILE A 236 3.82 14.48 -1.32
C ILE A 236 3.96 14.51 -2.85
N PRO A 237 4.49 15.60 -3.43
CA PRO A 237 4.67 15.68 -4.89
C PRO A 237 5.70 14.67 -5.40
N LEU A 238 5.32 13.84 -6.37
CA LEU A 238 6.16 12.84 -7.03
C LEU A 238 6.54 13.30 -8.44
N ILE A 239 7.70 12.88 -8.94
CA ILE A 239 8.04 12.97 -10.37
C ILE A 239 7.46 11.74 -11.09
N HIS A 240 7.60 10.57 -10.48
CA HIS A 240 7.06 9.31 -11.01
C HIS A 240 5.98 8.79 -10.05
N GLU A 241 4.75 8.67 -10.54
CA GLU A 241 3.64 8.08 -9.75
C GLU A 241 3.66 6.55 -9.75
N THR A 242 4.32 5.96 -10.75
CA THR A 242 4.58 4.52 -10.84
C THR A 242 6.08 4.28 -10.96
N PRO A 243 6.61 3.17 -10.43
CA PRO A 243 8.02 2.84 -10.61
C PRO A 243 8.39 2.65 -12.09
N LYS A 244 9.67 2.87 -12.40
CA LYS A 244 10.26 2.61 -13.73
C LYS A 244 11.53 1.77 -13.60
N PRO A 245 11.99 1.10 -14.68
CA PRO A 245 13.27 0.40 -14.67
C PRO A 245 14.45 1.37 -14.43
N GLY A 246 15.36 0.96 -13.56
CA GLY A 246 16.64 1.62 -13.30
C GLY A 246 17.84 0.69 -13.53
N ALA A 247 19.03 1.13 -13.12
CA ALA A 247 20.25 0.34 -13.21
C ALA A 247 20.16 -0.97 -12.41
N HIS A 248 20.93 -1.99 -12.81
CA HIS A 248 20.98 -3.30 -12.14
C HIS A 248 19.61 -3.98 -11.97
N GLY A 249 18.65 -3.70 -12.87
CA GLY A 249 17.30 -4.27 -12.81
C GLY A 249 16.46 -3.76 -11.64
N ALA A 250 16.87 -2.66 -10.99
CA ALA A 250 16.10 -2.04 -9.92
C ALA A 250 14.81 -1.40 -10.44
N SER A 251 13.80 -1.36 -9.58
CA SER A 251 12.61 -0.54 -9.75
C SER A 251 12.84 0.80 -9.04
N ILE A 252 12.70 1.91 -9.76
CA ILE A 252 13.06 3.24 -9.24
C ILE A 252 11.94 4.26 -9.41
N ALA A 253 11.88 5.24 -8.51
CA ALA A 253 10.98 6.38 -8.60
C ALA A 253 11.56 7.62 -7.92
N PHE A 254 11.26 8.80 -8.45
CA PHE A 254 11.80 10.05 -7.93
C PHE A 254 10.70 10.91 -7.28
N LEU A 255 11.05 11.52 -6.15
CA LEU A 255 10.22 12.54 -5.49
C LEU A 255 10.54 13.90 -6.08
N HIS A 256 9.55 14.79 -6.17
CA HIS A 256 9.79 16.13 -6.70
C HIS A 256 10.56 16.96 -5.65
N PRO A 257 11.66 17.68 -5.99
CA PRO A 257 12.53 18.34 -5.00
C PRO A 257 11.84 19.34 -4.07
N LYS A 258 10.72 19.94 -4.52
CA LYS A 258 9.85 20.80 -3.70
C LYS A 258 9.31 20.10 -2.44
N ALA A 259 9.21 18.78 -2.43
CA ALA A 259 8.79 17.99 -1.28
C ALA A 259 9.85 17.99 -0.15
N ALA A 260 11.12 18.20 -0.49
CA ALA A 260 12.25 17.92 0.39
C ALA A 260 13.27 19.07 0.43
N GLY A 261 12.79 20.32 0.43
CA GLY A 261 13.67 21.49 0.58
C GLY A 261 14.69 21.66 -0.56
N GLY A 262 14.41 21.11 -1.75
CA GLY A 262 15.31 21.18 -2.91
C GLY A 262 16.16 19.93 -3.14
N VAL A 263 16.10 18.92 -2.27
CA VAL A 263 16.79 17.64 -2.47
C VAL A 263 15.98 16.75 -3.41
N LEU A 264 16.64 16.19 -4.42
CA LEU A 264 16.07 15.16 -5.29
C LEU A 264 16.32 13.79 -4.66
N PHE A 265 15.24 13.17 -4.17
CA PHE A 265 15.29 11.82 -3.63
C PHE A 265 14.82 10.79 -4.65
N GLU A 266 15.54 9.68 -4.72
CA GLU A 266 15.19 8.47 -5.45
C GLU A 266 14.83 7.36 -4.45
N LEU A 267 13.79 6.60 -4.77
CA LEU A 267 13.46 5.34 -4.12
C LEU A 267 13.91 4.22 -5.05
N CYS A 268 14.66 3.26 -4.53
CA CYS A 268 15.16 2.11 -5.28
C CYS A 268 14.74 0.83 -4.59
N GLN A 269 14.17 -0.10 -5.34
CA GLN A 269 13.92 -1.47 -4.90
C GLN A 269 14.65 -2.42 -5.83
N TYR A 270 15.60 -3.18 -5.28
CA TYR A 270 16.31 -4.22 -6.04
C TYR A 270 15.47 -5.51 -6.10
N PRO A 271 15.63 -6.34 -7.15
CA PRO A 271 15.07 -7.67 -7.16
C PRO A 271 15.56 -8.45 -5.93
N GLN A 272 14.63 -9.04 -5.17
CA GLN A 272 15.03 -9.90 -4.05
C GLN A 272 15.83 -11.10 -4.59
N ALA A 273 17.02 -11.34 -4.04
CA ALA A 273 17.74 -12.57 -4.31
C ALA A 273 16.91 -13.75 -3.79
N GLU A 274 16.71 -14.78 -4.61
CA GLU A 274 16.06 -16.02 -4.17
C GLU A 274 16.83 -16.63 -2.99
N GLY A 275 16.31 -16.46 -1.78
CA GLY A 275 16.61 -17.22 -0.56
C GLY A 275 18.08 -17.53 -0.27
N SER A 276 18.74 -16.67 0.50
CA SER A 276 19.78 -17.15 1.42
C SER A 276 19.10 -18.07 2.44
N LYS A 277 19.13 -19.38 2.18
CA LYS A 277 18.82 -20.38 3.21
C LYS A 277 19.74 -20.09 4.39
N GLU A 278 19.12 -19.71 5.51
CA GLU A 278 19.78 -19.65 6.80
C GLU A 278 20.50 -20.98 7.02
N GLU A 279 21.84 -20.94 7.08
CA GLU A 279 22.62 -22.00 7.70
C GLU A 279 22.28 -22.00 9.18
N SER A 280 21.25 -22.77 9.56
CA SER A 280 21.03 -23.15 10.95
C SER A 280 22.19 -24.04 11.38
N GLY A 281 23.19 -23.43 12.01
CA GLY A 281 24.27 -24.14 12.68
C GLY A 281 23.70 -25.16 13.67
N HIS A 282 24.02 -26.42 13.45
CA HIS A 282 24.06 -27.42 14.51
C HIS A 282 25.41 -27.28 15.21
N GLU A 283 25.39 -26.85 16.47
CA GLU A 283 26.36 -27.29 17.48
C GLU A 283 25.77 -28.49 18.24
#